data_AF-A0A9K3M660-F1
#
_entry.id   AF-A0A9K3M660-F1
#
_cell.length_a   1.000
_cell.length_b   1.000
_cell.length_c   1.000
_cell.angle_alpha   90.00
_cell.angle_beta   90.00
_cell.angle_gamma   90.00
#
_symmetry.space_group_name_H-M   'P 1'
#
loop_
_entity.id
_entity.type
_entity.pdbx_description
1 polymer ?
#
loop_
_entity_poly.entity_id
_entity_poly.type
_entity_poly.pdbx_seq_one_letter_code
_entity_poly.pdbx_strand_id
1 'polypeptide(L)'
;MTSSSTSNNNHTVSSSIMTIFGTSSLPKTLLLSALSFVLSAAAAVAFQRVTSPSRSGSNSSSRCVNASSNSPTVTIIDGTATAAAIKTELQHEIELLQREYNTVPGLAVILVGQRVDSATYVRMKKKTANEIGIHSVDVDLPEDVSEERVISEIEILNNDPSVHGILVQLPLPSHMDEATVLSKIKYEKDADGFDPLNIGNLWLRGGDPPLAIPCTPAGCLELLQRYDIDISGKDCVVLGRSNIVGMPVAALLQSCNGTVTVCHSRTENIPEIVKRADIVIAAIGKPEFVRGDWLKPGCVVIDVGINDKPDPTKKRGYRLVGDVNYEEAVSKASAITPVPGGVGPMTIAMLMKNTVNLCRHSLGLPRMPLRTRNNSDYINTTTTAAS
;
A
#
# COMPACT_ATOMS: atom_id res chain seq x y z
N MET A 1 -39.25 39.60 27.86
CA MET A 1 -39.61 40.31 29.10
C MET A 1 -40.29 39.28 29.97
N THR A 2 -39.89 38.84 31.15
CA THR A 2 -38.97 39.19 32.26
C THR A 2 -39.04 37.91 33.13
N SER A 3 -38.13 37.46 33.97
CA SER A 3 -36.89 37.95 34.56
C SER A 3 -36.39 36.79 35.43
N SER A 4 -35.08 36.59 35.41
CA SER A 4 -34.27 35.77 36.32
C SER A 4 -34.35 36.22 37.78
N SER A 5 -34.18 35.30 38.74
CA SER A 5 -33.19 35.37 39.85
C SER A 5 -33.53 34.42 41.01
N THR A 6 -32.50 34.17 41.85
CA THR A 6 -32.44 33.42 43.14
C THR A 6 -32.17 31.91 43.02
N SER A 7 -31.31 31.26 43.82
CA SER A 7 -30.44 31.63 44.94
C SER A 7 -29.45 30.48 45.21
N ASN A 8 -28.29 30.83 45.78
CA ASN A 8 -27.26 29.98 46.41
C ASN A 8 -27.80 28.81 47.25
N ASN A 9 -27.01 27.74 47.32
CA ASN A 9 -26.64 27.14 48.60
C ASN A 9 -25.34 26.33 48.54
N ASN A 10 -24.40 26.74 49.40
CA ASN A 10 -23.18 26.03 49.77
C ASN A 10 -23.54 24.83 50.66
N HIS A 11 -22.91 23.67 50.42
CA HIS A 11 -22.65 22.70 51.49
C HIS A 11 -21.24 22.11 51.35
N THR A 12 -20.35 22.61 52.19
CA THR A 12 -19.16 21.92 52.70
C THR A 12 -19.58 20.74 53.57
N VAL A 13 -19.02 19.55 53.32
CA VAL A 13 -18.79 18.53 54.34
C VAL A 13 -17.34 18.06 54.25
N SER A 14 -16.71 18.09 55.42
CA SER A 14 -15.30 17.86 55.72
C SER A 14 -15.02 16.38 55.99
N SER A 15 -13.80 15.96 55.61
CA SER A 15 -12.89 15.03 56.30
C SER A 15 -13.42 13.70 56.86
N SER A 16 -12.80 12.58 56.44
CA SER A 16 -11.80 11.89 57.30
C SER A 16 -11.37 10.49 56.81
N ILE A 17 -10.05 10.26 56.89
CA ILE A 17 -9.35 9.03 57.35
C ILE A 17 -9.40 7.79 56.41
N MET A 18 -8.36 6.98 56.17
CA MET A 18 -6.89 6.98 56.32
C MET A 18 -6.45 5.55 55.90
N THR A 19 -5.25 5.44 55.32
CA THR A 19 -4.35 4.25 55.34
C THR A 19 -4.63 3.09 54.37
N ILE A 20 -3.63 2.77 53.54
CA ILE A 20 -2.94 1.46 53.42
C ILE A 20 -2.08 1.46 52.13
N PHE A 21 -0.77 1.73 52.27
CA PHE A 21 0.33 0.80 51.95
C PHE A 21 1.69 1.51 52.00
N GLY A 22 2.62 0.84 52.67
CA GLY A 22 3.94 1.32 53.02
C GLY A 22 4.98 1.24 51.89
N THR A 23 5.92 2.15 52.06
CA THR A 23 7.31 2.20 51.61
C THR A 23 7.97 0.89 51.18
N SER A 24 8.61 0.90 50.01
CA SER A 24 9.95 0.32 49.84
C SER A 24 10.78 1.20 48.90
N SER A 25 12.02 1.44 49.34
CA SER A 25 13.05 2.34 48.85
C SER A 25 13.81 1.77 47.64
N LEU A 26 14.13 2.59 46.62
CA LEU A 26 15.30 2.46 45.73
C LEU A 26 15.60 3.85 45.09
N PRO A 27 16.85 4.14 44.66
CA PRO A 27 17.46 5.45 44.84
C PRO A 27 17.43 6.38 43.62
N LYS A 28 17.56 7.67 43.94
CA LYS A 28 17.70 8.82 43.05
C LYS A 28 19.00 8.75 42.24
N THR A 29 18.91 8.73 40.91
CA THR A 29 19.86 9.39 40.00
C THR A 29 19.21 9.55 38.62
N LEU A 30 18.58 10.70 38.40
CA LEU A 30 18.20 11.19 37.09
C LEU A 30 18.33 12.72 37.14
N LEU A 31 19.48 13.25 36.74
CA LEU A 31 19.64 14.59 36.17
C LEU A 31 21.12 14.79 35.76
N LEU A 32 21.33 15.35 34.58
CA LEU A 32 22.60 15.72 33.91
C LEU A 32 23.30 14.63 33.07
N SER A 33 23.00 14.60 31.77
CA SER A 33 23.98 14.86 30.67
C SER A 33 23.44 14.43 29.30
N ALA A 34 22.32 15.02 28.88
CA ALA A 34 21.95 15.08 27.46
C ALA A 34 22.43 16.42 26.91
N LEU A 35 23.71 16.51 26.50
CA LEU A 35 24.21 17.58 25.61
C LEU A 35 25.65 17.27 25.15
N SER A 36 25.81 16.40 24.15
CA SER A 36 26.99 16.33 23.25
C SER A 36 26.78 15.18 22.28
N PHE A 37 26.27 15.47 21.07
CA PHE A 37 26.67 14.87 19.78
C PHE A 37 25.75 15.38 18.66
N VAL A 38 25.78 16.69 18.43
CA VAL A 38 25.42 17.28 17.14
C VAL A 38 26.55 18.25 16.81
N LEU A 39 27.56 17.78 16.08
CA LEU A 39 28.46 18.54 15.19
C LEU A 39 29.63 17.64 14.74
N SER A 40 29.50 16.99 13.57
CA SER A 40 30.63 16.67 12.68
C SER A 40 30.15 15.93 11.44
N ALA A 41 29.78 16.69 10.41
CA ALA A 41 29.85 16.24 9.02
C ALA A 41 29.64 17.45 8.08
N ALA A 42 30.56 18.41 8.13
CA ALA A 42 30.66 19.46 7.12
C ALA A 42 32.09 20.00 7.07
N ALA A 43 32.90 19.46 6.16
CA ALA A 43 34.01 20.14 5.46
C ALA A 43 34.97 19.09 4.87
N ALA A 44 34.99 18.97 3.54
CA ALA A 44 36.22 18.82 2.72
C ALA A 44 35.90 18.22 1.34
N VAL A 45 35.51 19.05 0.37
CA VAL A 45 36.06 18.97 -1.00
C VAL A 45 36.01 20.38 -1.58
N ALA A 46 37.11 21.12 -1.46
CA ALA A 46 37.32 22.37 -2.17
C ALA A 46 38.39 22.16 -3.25
N PHE A 47 38.00 22.49 -4.49
CA PHE A 47 38.82 23.17 -5.50
C PHE A 47 40.25 22.67 -5.73
N GLN A 48 40.44 21.93 -6.83
CA GLN A 48 41.66 22.05 -7.64
C GLN A 48 41.29 22.62 -9.02
N ARG A 49 41.62 23.90 -9.20
CA ARG A 49 41.76 24.59 -10.49
C ARG A 49 43.04 24.08 -11.14
N VAL A 50 42.94 23.49 -12.32
CA VAL A 50 44.07 23.35 -13.26
C VAL A 50 43.85 24.36 -14.39
N THR A 51 44.87 25.18 -14.61
CA THR A 51 44.95 26.18 -15.67
C THR A 51 45.75 25.62 -16.84
N SER A 52 45.23 25.78 -18.07
CA SER A 52 45.86 26.42 -19.25
C SER A 52 46.18 25.43 -20.40
N PRO A 53 46.39 25.85 -21.67
CA PRO A 53 46.18 27.16 -22.31
C PRO A 53 45.31 27.12 -23.58
N SER A 54 44.95 28.33 -24.03
CA SER A 54 44.31 28.68 -25.30
C SER A 54 45.17 28.39 -26.53
N ARG A 55 44.56 27.89 -27.62
CA ARG A 55 45.08 28.09 -28.98
C ARG A 55 43.92 28.26 -29.98
N SER A 56 44.03 29.32 -30.75
CA SER A 56 43.15 29.76 -31.83
C SER A 56 43.33 28.89 -33.09
N GLY A 57 42.24 28.71 -33.83
CA GLY A 57 42.23 28.06 -35.14
C GLY A 57 40.85 28.10 -35.78
N SER A 58 40.64 29.07 -36.66
CA SER A 58 39.48 29.24 -37.54
C SER A 58 39.43 28.18 -38.64
N ASN A 59 38.26 27.57 -38.89
CA ASN A 59 37.52 27.73 -40.17
C ASN A 59 36.30 26.79 -40.30
N SER A 60 35.22 27.43 -40.76
CA SER A 60 34.20 26.99 -41.72
C SER A 60 33.34 25.73 -41.48
N SER A 61 32.04 25.99 -41.62
CA SER A 61 31.01 25.14 -42.27
C SER A 61 30.62 23.84 -41.59
N SER A 62 29.45 23.86 -40.94
CA SER A 62 28.29 22.97 -41.17
C SER A 62 27.28 23.20 -40.06
N ARG A 63 26.24 24.00 -40.34
CA ARG A 63 25.12 24.23 -39.42
C ARG A 63 24.19 23.02 -39.53
N CYS A 64 24.59 21.90 -38.92
CA CYS A 64 23.69 20.79 -38.64
C CYS A 64 22.99 21.15 -37.34
N VAL A 65 21.76 21.66 -37.44
CA VAL A 65 20.86 21.69 -36.29
C VAL A 65 20.55 20.23 -35.98
N ASN A 66 21.38 19.60 -35.16
CA ASN A 66 20.97 18.43 -34.41
C ASN A 66 19.92 18.93 -33.41
N ALA A 67 18.67 19.00 -33.87
CA ALA A 67 17.56 18.79 -32.99
C ALA A 67 17.73 17.37 -32.45
N SER A 68 18.51 17.24 -31.37
CA SER A 68 18.38 16.11 -30.47
C SER A 68 16.94 16.13 -30.01
N SER A 69 16.09 15.34 -30.67
CA SER A 69 14.82 14.94 -30.13
C SER A 69 15.12 14.19 -28.84
N ASN A 70 15.27 14.93 -27.74
CA ASN A 70 15.04 14.40 -26.40
C ASN A 70 13.54 14.09 -26.36
N SER A 71 13.14 13.03 -27.06
CA SER A 71 11.90 12.35 -26.76
C SER A 71 12.09 11.88 -25.31
N PRO A 72 11.34 12.42 -24.35
CA PRO A 72 11.51 12.00 -22.96
C PRO A 72 11.32 10.49 -22.91
N THR A 73 12.36 9.78 -22.47
CA THR A 73 12.29 8.34 -22.26
C THR A 73 11.31 8.09 -21.13
N VAL A 74 10.22 7.41 -21.44
CA VAL A 74 9.22 6.97 -20.46
C VAL A 74 9.87 6.11 -19.38
N THR A 75 9.54 6.40 -18.12
CA THR A 75 9.98 5.60 -16.98
C THR A 75 9.11 4.36 -16.87
N ILE A 76 9.72 3.17 -16.91
CA ILE A 76 9.01 1.93 -16.63
C ILE A 76 8.96 1.73 -15.13
N ILE A 77 7.75 1.70 -14.58
CA ILE A 77 7.49 1.42 -13.17
C ILE A 77 7.57 -0.10 -12.97
N ASP A 78 8.77 -0.59 -12.68
CA ASP A 78 9.05 -2.00 -12.41
C ASP A 78 8.59 -2.39 -11.00
N GLY A 79 7.41 -3.00 -10.93
CA GLY A 79 6.87 -3.52 -9.69
C GLY A 79 7.50 -4.84 -9.23
N THR A 80 8.20 -5.56 -10.12
CA THR A 80 8.94 -6.77 -9.74
C THR A 80 10.17 -6.40 -8.92
N ALA A 81 10.97 -5.44 -9.40
CA ALA A 81 12.11 -4.90 -8.67
C ALA A 81 11.67 -4.24 -7.36
N THR A 82 10.56 -3.50 -7.40
CA THR A 82 9.99 -2.84 -6.22
C THR A 82 9.55 -3.84 -5.16
N ALA A 83 8.81 -4.88 -5.56
CA ALA A 83 8.38 -5.95 -4.67
C ALA A 83 9.58 -6.71 -4.06
N ALA A 84 10.65 -6.92 -4.83
CA ALA A 84 11.87 -7.53 -4.32
C ALA A 84 12.52 -6.70 -3.21
N ALA A 85 12.64 -5.38 -3.40
CA ALA A 85 13.17 -4.48 -2.38
C ALA A 85 12.34 -4.51 -1.09
N ILE A 86 11.01 -4.46 -1.21
CA ILE A 86 10.09 -4.53 -0.07
C ILE A 86 10.25 -5.86 0.68
N LYS A 87 10.39 -6.98 -0.04
CA LYS A 87 10.60 -8.29 0.59
C LYS A 87 11.90 -8.33 1.40
N THR A 88 12.98 -7.72 0.92
CA THR A 88 14.24 -7.59 1.68
C THR A 88 14.07 -6.73 2.92
N GLU A 89 13.34 -5.61 2.82
CA GLU A 89 13.02 -4.77 3.98
C GLU A 89 12.20 -5.55 5.03
N LEU A 90 11.23 -6.36 4.59
CA LEU A 90 10.41 -7.20 5.46
C LEU A 90 11.21 -8.34 6.10
N GLN A 91 12.15 -8.96 5.39
CA GLN A 91 13.04 -9.97 5.97
C GLN A 91 13.80 -9.43 7.18
N HIS A 92 14.36 -8.22 7.04
CA HIS A 92 15.05 -7.57 8.15
C HIS A 92 14.12 -7.32 9.33
N GLU A 93 12.90 -6.86 9.07
CA GLU A 93 11.90 -6.63 10.11
C GLU A 93 11.50 -7.93 10.83
N ILE A 94 11.30 -9.03 10.09
CA ILE A 94 10.97 -10.34 10.66
C ILE A 94 12.09 -10.84 11.57
N GLU A 95 13.35 -10.67 11.15
CA GLU A 95 14.51 -11.00 11.99
C GLU A 95 14.57 -10.18 13.28
N LEU A 96 14.16 -8.91 13.25
CA LEU A 96 14.07 -8.06 14.43
C LEU A 96 12.94 -8.54 15.37
N LEU A 97 11.75 -8.81 14.83
CA LEU A 97 10.63 -9.34 15.61
C LEU A 97 10.98 -10.66 16.31
N GLN A 98 11.64 -11.57 15.60
CA GLN A 98 12.10 -12.84 16.18
C GLN A 98 13.15 -12.63 17.28
N ARG A 99 14.09 -11.70 17.09
CA ARG A 99 15.18 -11.46 18.05
C ARG A 99 14.73 -10.75 19.31
N GLU A 100 13.88 -9.73 19.17
CA GLU A 100 13.50 -8.84 20.27
C GLU A 100 12.24 -9.31 20.99
N TYR A 101 11.31 -9.97 20.29
CA TYR A 101 10.01 -10.37 20.82
C TYR A 101 9.78 -11.88 20.81
N ASN A 102 10.72 -12.67 20.25
CA ASN A 102 10.59 -14.11 20.07
C ASN A 102 9.31 -14.51 19.31
N THR A 103 8.93 -13.70 18.32
CA THR A 103 7.71 -13.88 17.53
C THR A 103 8.02 -13.86 16.04
N VAL A 104 7.49 -14.84 15.32
CA VAL A 104 7.49 -14.89 13.84
C VAL A 104 6.09 -14.52 13.34
N PRO A 105 5.95 -13.60 12.37
CA PRO A 105 4.66 -13.34 11.74
C PRO A 105 4.12 -14.60 11.06
N GLY A 106 2.81 -14.81 11.16
CA GLY A 106 2.14 -16.00 10.64
C GLY A 106 1.03 -15.64 9.68
N LEU A 107 0.99 -16.28 8.51
CA LEU A 107 -0.02 -16.10 7.48
C LEU A 107 -0.71 -17.43 7.21
N ALA A 108 -2.03 -17.45 7.38
CA ALA A 108 -2.87 -18.56 6.96
C ALA A 108 -3.56 -18.24 5.63
N VAL A 109 -3.54 -19.19 4.69
CA VAL A 109 -4.21 -19.08 3.39
C VAL A 109 -5.20 -20.22 3.23
N ILE A 110 -6.48 -19.88 3.05
CA ILE A 110 -7.56 -20.81 2.76
C ILE A 110 -7.83 -20.80 1.25
N LEU A 111 -7.74 -21.96 0.61
CA LEU A 111 -8.08 -22.18 -0.79
C LEU A 111 -9.25 -23.17 -0.86
N VAL A 112 -10.33 -22.78 -1.55
CA VAL A 112 -11.47 -23.66 -1.80
C VAL A 112 -11.52 -24.02 -3.29
N GLY A 113 -11.48 -25.32 -3.60
CA GLY A 113 -11.49 -25.85 -4.96
C GLY A 113 -10.12 -25.90 -5.64
N GLN A 114 -10.12 -26.10 -6.95
CA GLN A 114 -8.91 -26.41 -7.74
C GLN A 114 -8.70 -25.49 -8.95
N ARG A 115 -9.23 -24.26 -8.87
CA ARG A 115 -9.03 -23.24 -9.90
C ARG A 115 -7.54 -22.98 -10.15
N VAL A 116 -7.08 -23.21 -11.38
CA VAL A 116 -5.65 -23.19 -11.75
C VAL A 116 -5.00 -21.82 -11.54
N ASP A 117 -5.74 -20.74 -11.81
CA ASP A 117 -5.33 -19.37 -11.55
C ASP A 117 -5.17 -19.11 -10.05
N SER A 118 -6.18 -19.43 -9.25
CA SER A 118 -6.14 -19.32 -7.77
C SER A 118 -4.98 -20.12 -7.16
N ALA A 119 -4.80 -21.38 -7.57
CA ALA A 119 -3.73 -22.25 -7.08
C ALA A 119 -2.33 -21.69 -7.41
N THR A 120 -2.17 -21.07 -8.58
CA THR A 120 -0.90 -20.42 -8.95
C THR A 120 -0.59 -19.24 -8.05
N TYR A 121 -1.57 -18.38 -7.76
CA TYR A 121 -1.39 -17.24 -6.86
C TYR A 121 -1.11 -17.68 -5.42
N VAL A 122 -1.86 -18.66 -4.90
CA VAL A 122 -1.63 -19.22 -3.55
C VAL A 122 -0.23 -19.79 -3.44
N ARG A 123 0.23 -20.56 -4.43
CA ARG A 123 1.61 -21.08 -4.45
C ARG A 123 2.65 -19.97 -4.41
N MET A 124 2.43 -18.85 -5.12
CA MET A 124 3.34 -17.71 -5.08
C MET A 124 3.33 -16.99 -3.72
N LYS A 125 2.16 -16.85 -3.08
CA LYS A 125 2.03 -16.29 -1.73
C LYS A 125 2.80 -17.15 -0.72
N LYS A 126 2.54 -18.46 -0.69
CA LYS A 126 3.25 -19.43 0.15
C LYS A 126 4.75 -19.41 -0.06
N LYS A 127 5.19 -19.46 -1.32
CA LYS A 127 6.62 -19.39 -1.66
C LYS A 127 7.24 -18.13 -1.10
N THR A 128 6.60 -16.98 -1.29
CA THR A 128 7.10 -15.70 -0.81
C THR A 128 7.15 -15.64 0.72
N ALA A 129 6.10 -16.10 1.41
CA ALA A 129 6.06 -16.14 2.87
C ALA A 129 7.23 -16.94 3.44
N ASN A 130 7.45 -18.15 2.93
CA ASN A 130 8.57 -19.00 3.34
C ASN A 130 9.94 -18.38 3.01
N GLU A 131 10.09 -17.75 1.84
CA GLU A 131 11.34 -17.09 1.42
C GLU A 131 11.74 -15.94 2.35
N ILE A 132 10.77 -15.22 2.91
CA ILE A 132 11.04 -14.08 3.79
C ILE A 132 10.98 -14.41 5.29
N GLY A 133 10.71 -15.66 5.65
CA GLY A 133 10.68 -16.13 7.03
C GLY A 133 9.34 -15.95 7.74
N ILE A 134 8.22 -15.78 7.02
CA ILE A 134 6.86 -15.83 7.59
C ILE A 134 6.44 -17.29 7.77
N HIS A 135 5.85 -17.59 8.93
CA HIS A 135 5.21 -18.88 9.18
C HIS A 135 3.94 -19.01 8.32
N SER A 136 3.90 -19.98 7.40
CA SER A 136 2.76 -20.19 6.50
C SER A 136 1.91 -21.37 6.94
N VAL A 137 0.60 -21.18 7.03
CA VAL A 137 -0.40 -22.23 7.25
C VAL A 137 -1.29 -22.30 6.01
N ASP A 138 -1.44 -23.48 5.41
CA ASP A 138 -2.27 -23.65 4.22
C ASP A 138 -3.46 -24.55 4.55
N VAL A 139 -4.65 -24.13 4.13
CA VAL A 139 -5.90 -24.88 4.29
C VAL A 139 -6.52 -25.07 2.91
N ASP A 140 -6.27 -26.23 2.31
CA ASP A 140 -6.85 -26.62 1.02
C ASP A 140 -8.15 -27.41 1.26
N LEU A 141 -9.27 -26.88 0.78
CA LEU A 141 -10.60 -27.47 0.89
C LEU A 141 -11.15 -27.85 -0.49
N PRO A 142 -11.94 -28.94 -0.60
CA PRO A 142 -12.52 -29.32 -1.88
C PRO A 142 -13.58 -28.31 -2.34
N GLU A 143 -13.89 -28.30 -3.64
CA GLU A 143 -14.82 -27.33 -4.22
C GLU A 143 -16.26 -27.49 -3.67
N ASP A 144 -16.67 -28.70 -3.33
CA ASP A 144 -18.00 -29.04 -2.79
C ASP A 144 -18.10 -28.91 -1.26
N VAL A 145 -17.08 -28.36 -0.60
CA VAL A 145 -17.09 -28.12 0.85
C VAL A 145 -18.25 -27.19 1.23
N SER A 146 -18.83 -27.38 2.42
CA SER A 146 -19.88 -26.49 2.92
C SER A 146 -19.31 -25.17 3.42
N GLU A 147 -20.12 -24.11 3.38
CA GLU A 147 -19.75 -22.80 3.89
C GLU A 147 -19.40 -22.85 5.39
N GLU A 148 -20.17 -23.61 6.18
CA GLU A 148 -19.95 -23.78 7.62
C GLU A 148 -18.59 -24.41 7.92
N ARG A 149 -18.12 -25.30 7.05
CA ARG A 149 -16.79 -25.89 7.21
C ARG A 149 -15.70 -24.86 6.96
N VAL A 150 -15.82 -24.02 5.94
CA VAL A 150 -14.87 -22.91 5.69
C VAL A 150 -14.84 -21.96 6.89
N ILE A 151 -16.02 -21.58 7.39
CA ILE A 151 -16.14 -20.72 8.59
C ILE A 151 -15.49 -21.38 9.81
N SER A 152 -15.66 -22.68 9.98
CA SER A 152 -15.02 -23.41 11.09
C SER A 152 -13.49 -23.36 11.03
N GLU A 153 -12.90 -23.46 9.83
CA GLU A 153 -11.45 -23.29 9.65
C GLU A 153 -11.00 -21.86 9.97
N ILE A 154 -11.75 -20.86 9.52
CA ILE A 154 -11.49 -19.46 9.87
C ILE A 154 -11.49 -19.28 11.39
N GLU A 155 -12.42 -19.91 12.11
CA GLU A 155 -12.45 -19.79 13.57
C GLU A 155 -11.30 -20.51 14.29
N ILE A 156 -10.82 -21.64 13.75
CA ILE A 156 -9.60 -22.26 14.27
C ILE A 156 -8.43 -21.29 14.11
N LEU A 157 -8.25 -20.70 12.93
CA LEU A 157 -7.16 -19.78 12.63
C LEU A 157 -7.28 -18.45 13.39
N ASN A 158 -8.50 -17.96 13.63
CA ASN A 158 -8.77 -16.78 14.44
C ASN A 158 -8.29 -16.95 15.88
N ASN A 159 -8.33 -18.17 16.40
CA ASN A 159 -7.96 -18.50 17.78
C ASN A 159 -6.52 -19.04 17.91
N ASP A 160 -5.84 -19.30 16.79
CA ASP A 160 -4.44 -19.71 16.78
C ASP A 160 -3.51 -18.49 17.01
N PRO A 161 -2.74 -18.43 18.11
CA PRO A 161 -1.84 -17.32 18.39
C PRO A 161 -0.61 -17.28 17.48
N SER A 162 -0.30 -18.35 16.75
CA SER A 162 0.79 -18.37 15.76
C SER A 162 0.40 -17.71 14.43
N VAL A 163 -0.90 -17.57 14.17
CA VAL A 163 -1.46 -16.94 12.97
C VAL A 163 -1.80 -15.49 13.25
N HIS A 164 -1.23 -14.59 12.46
CA HIS A 164 -1.41 -13.14 12.59
C HIS A 164 -2.21 -12.54 11.43
N GLY A 165 -2.19 -13.19 10.27
CA GLY A 165 -2.98 -12.81 9.10
C GLY A 165 -3.68 -14.02 8.52
N ILE A 166 -4.91 -13.85 8.06
CA ILE A 166 -5.75 -14.84 7.40
C ILE A 166 -6.15 -14.26 6.04
N LEU A 167 -6.04 -15.09 5.00
CA LEU A 167 -6.50 -14.79 3.66
C LEU A 167 -7.39 -15.93 3.17
N VAL A 168 -8.59 -15.60 2.71
CA VAL A 168 -9.44 -16.51 1.94
C VAL A 168 -9.26 -16.20 0.46
N GLN A 169 -8.78 -17.16 -0.31
CA GLN A 169 -8.51 -16.95 -1.73
C GLN A 169 -9.81 -16.86 -2.52
N LEU A 170 -10.05 -15.69 -3.11
CA LEU A 170 -11.19 -15.43 -3.99
C LEU A 170 -10.90 -15.78 -5.47
N PRO A 171 -11.93 -16.00 -6.29
CA PRO A 171 -13.33 -16.12 -5.89
C PRO A 171 -13.62 -17.47 -5.23
N LEU A 172 -14.61 -17.49 -4.33
CA LEU A 172 -15.13 -18.73 -3.76
C LEU A 172 -16.04 -19.45 -4.76
N PRO A 173 -16.32 -20.75 -4.56
CA PRO A 173 -17.36 -21.45 -5.31
C PRO A 173 -18.72 -20.73 -5.26
N SER A 174 -19.50 -20.82 -6.34
CA SER A 174 -20.71 -20.01 -6.51
C SER A 174 -21.85 -20.31 -5.53
N HIS A 175 -21.77 -21.41 -4.78
CA HIS A 175 -22.75 -21.77 -3.74
C HIS A 175 -22.47 -21.13 -2.37
N MET A 176 -21.40 -20.35 -2.24
CA MET A 176 -21.03 -19.64 -1.00
C MET A 176 -21.23 -18.14 -1.15
N ASP A 177 -21.54 -17.47 -0.03
CA ASP A 177 -21.55 -16.02 0.05
C ASP A 177 -20.20 -15.49 0.56
N GLU A 178 -19.41 -14.89 -0.34
CA GLU A 178 -18.09 -14.35 -0.02
C GLU A 178 -18.13 -13.33 1.13
N ALA A 179 -19.17 -12.49 1.19
CA ALA A 179 -19.29 -11.48 2.25
C ALA A 179 -19.48 -12.13 3.62
N THR A 180 -20.34 -13.15 3.71
CA THR A 180 -20.57 -13.93 4.93
C THR A 180 -19.28 -14.62 5.38
N VAL A 181 -18.57 -15.29 4.48
CA VAL A 181 -17.30 -15.97 4.81
C VAL A 181 -16.24 -14.98 5.28
N LEU A 182 -15.99 -13.91 4.53
CA LEU A 182 -14.96 -12.92 4.87
C LEU A 182 -15.26 -12.19 6.19
N SER A 183 -16.54 -11.96 6.52
CA SER A 183 -16.94 -11.33 7.79
C SER A 183 -16.58 -12.12 9.04
N LYS A 184 -16.16 -13.38 8.89
CA LYS A 184 -15.73 -14.24 10.01
C LYS A 184 -14.25 -14.08 10.34
N ILE A 185 -13.46 -13.46 9.47
CA ILE A 185 -12.06 -13.16 9.77
C ILE A 185 -12.04 -12.03 10.82
N LYS A 186 -11.33 -12.21 11.93
CA LYS A 186 -11.16 -11.14 12.92
C LYS A 186 -10.45 -9.94 12.27
N TYR A 187 -10.88 -8.73 12.60
CA TYR A 187 -10.30 -7.48 12.12
C TYR A 187 -8.77 -7.43 12.28
N GLU A 188 -8.26 -7.90 13.42
CA GLU A 188 -6.83 -7.93 13.74
C GLU A 188 -6.05 -9.02 13.01
N LYS A 189 -6.74 -9.84 12.20
CA LYS A 189 -6.17 -10.91 11.37
C LYS A 189 -6.56 -10.80 9.90
N ASP A 190 -7.28 -9.77 9.48
CA ASP A 190 -7.66 -9.56 8.09
C ASP A 190 -6.47 -9.09 7.24
N ALA A 191 -5.73 -10.03 6.65
CA ALA A 191 -4.50 -9.75 5.93
C ALA A 191 -4.72 -9.05 4.58
N ASP A 192 -5.90 -9.23 3.99
CA ASP A 192 -6.28 -8.58 2.73
C ASP A 192 -6.86 -7.18 2.94
N GLY A 193 -7.23 -6.80 4.17
CA GLY A 193 -7.72 -5.46 4.49
C GLY A 193 -9.13 -5.19 3.99
N PHE A 194 -9.98 -6.21 3.89
CA PHE A 194 -11.36 -6.12 3.41
C PHE A 194 -12.40 -5.94 4.52
N ASP A 195 -12.00 -6.03 5.79
CA ASP A 195 -12.86 -5.75 6.93
C ASP A 195 -13.43 -4.32 6.80
N PRO A 196 -14.74 -4.12 7.06
CA PRO A 196 -15.36 -2.80 6.99
C PRO A 196 -14.66 -1.71 7.81
N LEU A 197 -14.02 -2.05 8.94
CA LEU A 197 -13.22 -1.10 9.73
C LEU A 197 -11.94 -0.71 8.99
N ASN A 198 -11.24 -1.66 8.37
CA ASN A 198 -10.06 -1.36 7.54
C ASN A 198 -10.45 -0.41 6.39
N ILE A 199 -11.54 -0.72 5.68
CA ILE A 199 -12.03 0.10 4.57
C ILE A 199 -12.54 1.46 5.06
N GLY A 200 -13.32 1.51 6.14
CA GLY A 200 -13.85 2.74 6.71
C GLY A 200 -12.73 3.69 7.15
N ASN A 201 -11.71 3.17 7.83
CA ASN A 201 -10.56 3.92 8.29
C ASN A 201 -9.71 4.52 7.16
N LEU A 202 -9.78 4.00 5.93
CA LEU A 202 -9.16 4.66 4.76
C LEU A 202 -9.79 6.02 4.42
N TRP A 203 -11.07 6.21 4.73
CA TRP A 203 -11.82 7.41 4.38
C TRP A 203 -11.96 8.41 5.54
N LEU A 204 -11.71 7.96 6.77
CA LEU A 204 -11.83 8.78 7.97
C LEU A 204 -10.59 9.66 8.16
N ARG A 205 -10.67 10.91 7.70
CA ARG A 205 -9.61 11.90 7.96
C ARG A 205 -9.52 12.18 9.45
N GLY A 206 -8.36 11.89 10.05
CA GLY A 206 -8.12 12.04 11.49
C GLY A 206 -8.71 10.92 12.35
N GLY A 207 -9.24 9.86 11.73
CA GLY A 207 -9.62 8.63 12.42
C GLY A 207 -8.42 7.72 12.68
N ASP A 208 -8.68 6.57 13.30
CA ASP A 208 -7.66 5.55 13.52
C ASP A 208 -7.14 5.02 12.17
N PRO A 209 -5.83 4.72 12.05
CA PRO A 209 -5.30 4.10 10.86
C PRO A 209 -5.83 2.66 10.71
N PRO A 210 -6.06 2.18 9.48
CA PRO A 210 -6.42 0.78 9.26
C PRO A 210 -5.26 -0.14 9.66
N LEU A 211 -5.58 -1.32 10.23
CA LEU A 211 -4.56 -2.33 10.56
C LEU A 211 -3.94 -2.92 9.29
N ALA A 212 -4.77 -3.21 8.30
CA ALA A 212 -4.36 -3.70 6.98
C ALA A 212 -4.96 -2.81 5.88
N ILE A 213 -4.19 -2.56 4.82
CA ILE A 213 -4.69 -1.85 3.63
C ILE A 213 -4.84 -2.87 2.51
N PRO A 214 -5.92 -2.84 1.71
CA PRO A 214 -6.06 -3.64 0.50
C PRO A 214 -4.76 -3.73 -0.31
N CYS A 215 -4.28 -4.96 -0.48
CA CYS A 215 -2.93 -5.24 -0.95
C CYS A 215 -2.62 -4.58 -2.31
N THR A 216 -3.56 -4.67 -3.25
CA THR A 216 -3.40 -4.11 -4.61
C THR A 216 -3.42 -2.57 -4.60
N PRO A 217 -4.38 -1.89 -3.94
CA PRO A 217 -4.34 -0.44 -3.69
C PRO A 217 -3.07 0.05 -3.01
N ALA A 218 -2.63 -0.62 -1.93
CA ALA A 218 -1.36 -0.32 -1.27
C ALA A 218 -0.17 -0.44 -2.22
N GLY A 219 -0.18 -1.47 -3.08
CA GLY A 219 0.83 -1.68 -4.10
C GLY A 219 0.88 -0.56 -5.13
N CYS A 220 -0.28 -0.08 -5.58
CA CYS A 220 -0.36 1.09 -6.48
C CYS A 220 0.27 2.33 -5.84
N LEU A 221 -0.06 2.60 -4.56
CA LEU A 221 0.46 3.76 -3.85
C LEU A 221 1.98 3.65 -3.60
N GLU A 222 2.48 2.48 -3.20
CA GLU A 222 3.92 2.24 -3.01
C GLU A 222 4.70 2.41 -4.32
N LEU A 223 4.14 1.99 -5.46
CA LEU A 223 4.77 2.22 -6.76
C LEU A 223 4.86 3.72 -7.07
N LEU A 224 3.80 4.49 -6.85
CA LEU A 224 3.84 5.94 -7.04
C LEU A 224 4.90 6.59 -6.13
N GLN A 225 4.91 6.22 -4.85
CA GLN A 225 5.81 6.79 -3.85
C GLN A 225 7.28 6.42 -4.09
N ARG A 226 7.58 5.17 -4.46
CA ARG A 226 8.97 4.71 -4.70
C ARG A 226 9.57 5.25 -5.98
N TYR A 227 8.75 5.68 -6.92
CA TYR A 227 9.18 6.35 -8.15
C TYR A 227 9.10 7.88 -8.04
N ASP A 228 8.96 8.41 -6.81
CA ASP A 228 8.90 9.84 -6.51
C ASP A 228 7.82 10.61 -7.30
N ILE A 229 6.71 9.92 -7.61
CA ILE A 229 5.57 10.50 -8.32
C ILE A 229 4.72 11.28 -7.31
N ASP A 230 4.62 12.60 -7.53
CA ASP A 230 3.85 13.47 -6.67
C ASP A 230 2.34 13.34 -6.96
N ILE A 231 1.56 13.05 -5.91
CA ILE A 231 0.10 12.91 -5.98
C ILE A 231 -0.60 14.20 -5.53
N SER A 232 0.07 15.01 -4.69
CA SER A 232 -0.55 16.16 -4.05
C SER A 232 -0.95 17.21 -5.09
N GLY A 233 -2.23 17.58 -5.10
CA GLY A 233 -2.80 18.55 -6.04
C GLY A 233 -2.94 18.05 -7.48
N LYS A 234 -2.73 16.75 -7.74
CA LYS A 234 -2.87 16.15 -9.07
C LYS A 234 -4.27 15.66 -9.35
N ASP A 235 -4.69 15.76 -10.61
CA ASP A 235 -5.92 15.14 -11.09
C ASP A 235 -5.70 13.63 -11.28
N CYS A 236 -6.31 12.84 -10.41
CA CYS A 236 -6.23 11.39 -10.42
C CYS A 236 -7.52 10.78 -10.97
N VAL A 237 -7.43 9.94 -11.99
CA VAL A 237 -8.59 9.19 -12.51
C VAL A 237 -8.41 7.71 -12.17
N VAL A 238 -9.39 7.16 -11.45
CA VAL A 238 -9.48 5.73 -11.17
C VAL A 238 -10.57 5.14 -12.05
N LEU A 239 -10.20 4.25 -12.96
CA LEU A 239 -11.14 3.50 -13.79
C LEU A 239 -11.45 2.19 -13.08
N GLY A 240 -12.69 2.07 -12.58
CA GLY A 240 -13.12 0.93 -11.78
C GLY A 240 -13.46 1.34 -10.35
N ARG A 241 -14.50 0.71 -9.79
CA ARG A 241 -15.03 0.98 -8.44
C ARG A 241 -15.29 -0.29 -7.65
N SER A 242 -14.48 -1.32 -7.89
CA SER A 242 -14.56 -2.56 -7.12
C SER A 242 -14.24 -2.30 -5.64
N ASN A 243 -14.82 -3.10 -4.75
CA ASN A 243 -14.59 -3.00 -3.31
C ASN A 243 -13.12 -3.29 -2.95
N ILE A 244 -12.44 -4.11 -3.75
CA ILE A 244 -11.09 -4.61 -3.46
C ILE A 244 -9.95 -3.79 -4.09
N VAL A 245 -10.23 -2.98 -5.12
CA VAL A 245 -9.21 -2.19 -5.81
C VAL A 245 -9.66 -0.74 -6.04
N GLY A 246 -10.69 -0.53 -6.85
CA GLY A 246 -11.04 0.79 -7.36
C GLY A 246 -11.42 1.79 -6.26
N MET A 247 -12.30 1.39 -5.34
CA MET A 247 -12.72 2.26 -4.24
C MET A 247 -11.58 2.52 -3.23
N PRO A 248 -10.83 1.50 -2.74
CA PRO A 248 -9.75 1.78 -1.79
C PRO A 248 -8.58 2.57 -2.38
N VAL A 249 -8.21 2.36 -3.66
CA VAL A 249 -7.13 3.17 -4.26
C VAL A 249 -7.54 4.62 -4.45
N ALA A 250 -8.82 4.89 -4.72
CA ALA A 250 -9.36 6.25 -4.76
C ALA A 250 -9.23 6.94 -3.38
N ALA A 251 -9.52 6.22 -2.29
CA ALA A 251 -9.35 6.72 -0.93
C ALA A 251 -7.88 7.08 -0.64
N LEU A 252 -6.96 6.19 -0.99
CA LEU A 252 -5.52 6.38 -0.78
C LEU A 252 -4.94 7.57 -1.58
N LEU A 253 -5.40 7.75 -2.82
CA LEU A 253 -4.99 8.90 -3.63
C LEU A 253 -5.52 10.21 -3.04
N GLN A 254 -6.78 10.20 -2.58
CA GLN A 254 -7.38 11.36 -1.92
C GLN A 254 -6.67 11.69 -0.60
N SER A 255 -6.29 10.69 0.20
CA SER A 255 -5.54 10.89 1.44
C SER A 255 -4.13 11.44 1.20
N CYS A 256 -3.60 11.27 -0.01
CA CYS A 256 -2.38 11.89 -0.50
C CYS A 256 -2.60 13.25 -1.20
N ASN A 257 -3.74 13.90 -0.94
CA ASN A 257 -4.15 15.20 -1.50
C ASN A 257 -4.38 15.21 -3.02
N GLY A 258 -4.65 14.06 -3.65
CA GLY A 258 -5.07 13.99 -5.05
C GLY A 258 -6.53 14.41 -5.24
N THR A 259 -6.83 15.11 -6.33
CA THR A 259 -8.21 15.34 -6.78
C THR A 259 -8.69 14.11 -7.55
N VAL A 260 -9.52 13.28 -6.92
CA VAL A 260 -9.86 11.96 -7.47
C VAL A 260 -11.21 11.97 -8.20
N THR A 261 -11.21 11.52 -9.46
CA THR A 261 -12.43 11.15 -10.21
C THR A 261 -12.49 9.62 -10.36
N VAL A 262 -13.58 9.00 -9.90
CA VAL A 262 -13.81 7.56 -10.07
C VAL A 262 -14.77 7.33 -11.24
N CYS A 263 -14.33 6.59 -12.25
CA CYS A 263 -15.15 6.19 -13.41
C CYS A 263 -15.61 4.74 -13.29
N HIS A 264 -16.74 4.42 -13.91
CA HIS A 264 -17.33 3.09 -13.94
C HIS A 264 -18.11 2.86 -15.24
N SER A 265 -18.74 1.69 -15.37
CA SER A 265 -19.48 1.25 -16.56
C SER A 265 -20.66 2.14 -17.00
N ARG A 266 -21.03 3.14 -16.20
CA ARG A 266 -22.12 4.10 -16.51
C ARG A 266 -21.60 5.53 -16.63
N THR A 267 -20.28 5.73 -16.56
CA THR A 267 -19.67 7.04 -16.77
C THR A 267 -19.69 7.33 -18.26
N GLU A 268 -20.27 8.46 -18.64
CA GLU A 268 -20.23 8.96 -20.01
C GLU A 268 -18.90 9.66 -20.29
N ASN A 269 -18.46 9.66 -21.54
CA ASN A 269 -17.28 10.39 -22.00
C ASN A 269 -15.99 10.08 -21.20
N ILE A 270 -15.78 8.81 -20.83
CA ILE A 270 -14.55 8.34 -20.17
C ILE A 270 -13.27 8.85 -20.87
N PRO A 271 -13.15 8.84 -22.22
CA PRO A 271 -11.96 9.35 -22.90
C PRO A 271 -11.60 10.80 -22.50
N GLU A 272 -12.60 11.69 -22.45
CA GLU A 272 -12.39 13.11 -22.07
C GLU A 272 -12.02 13.27 -20.58
N ILE A 273 -12.56 12.39 -19.72
CA ILE A 273 -12.20 12.37 -18.30
C ILE A 273 -10.75 11.93 -18.11
N VAL A 274 -10.32 10.88 -18.81
CA VAL A 274 -8.94 10.40 -18.78
C VAL A 274 -7.98 11.44 -19.36
N LYS A 275 -8.43 12.24 -20.34
CA LYS A 275 -7.61 13.25 -21.03
C LYS A 275 -7.08 14.39 -20.16
N ARG A 276 -7.74 14.66 -19.03
CA ARG A 276 -7.28 15.66 -18.04
C ARG A 276 -6.37 15.09 -16.95
N ALA A 277 -6.34 13.77 -16.78
CA ALA A 277 -5.69 13.11 -15.66
C ALA A 277 -4.17 13.24 -15.69
N ASP A 278 -3.58 13.64 -14.56
CA ASP A 278 -2.15 13.54 -14.31
C ASP A 278 -1.75 12.11 -13.95
N ILE A 279 -2.62 11.39 -13.23
CA ILE A 279 -2.42 9.99 -12.81
C ILE A 279 -3.65 9.18 -13.20
N VAL A 280 -3.45 8.07 -13.91
CA VAL A 280 -4.51 7.12 -14.30
C VAL A 280 -4.26 5.78 -13.62
N ILE A 281 -5.23 5.31 -12.84
CA ILE A 281 -5.25 3.93 -12.32
C ILE A 281 -6.30 3.14 -13.11
N ALA A 282 -5.90 2.14 -13.87
CA ALA A 282 -6.80 1.29 -14.65
C ALA A 282 -7.04 -0.04 -13.93
N ALA A 283 -8.26 -0.25 -13.42
CA ALA A 283 -8.66 -1.43 -12.64
C ALA A 283 -10.08 -1.89 -12.97
N ILE A 284 -10.35 -2.12 -14.26
CA ILE A 284 -11.65 -2.50 -14.81
C ILE A 284 -11.74 -3.96 -15.26
N GLY A 285 -10.61 -4.65 -15.45
CA GLY A 285 -10.58 -6.04 -15.92
C GLY A 285 -11.08 -6.19 -17.35
N LYS A 286 -10.63 -5.31 -18.25
CA LYS A 286 -10.94 -5.35 -19.69
C LYS A 286 -9.67 -5.14 -20.50
N PRO A 287 -9.23 -6.12 -21.31
CA PRO A 287 -7.95 -6.06 -22.00
C PRO A 287 -7.87 -4.83 -22.92
N GLU A 288 -6.82 -4.02 -22.74
CA GLU A 288 -6.43 -2.91 -23.64
C GLU A 288 -7.56 -1.89 -23.91
N PHE A 289 -8.48 -1.72 -22.95
CA PHE A 289 -9.62 -0.81 -23.06
C PHE A 289 -9.20 0.66 -23.11
N VAL A 290 -8.23 1.05 -22.28
CA VAL A 290 -7.71 2.42 -22.25
C VAL A 290 -6.74 2.61 -23.40
N ARG A 291 -7.09 3.53 -24.31
CA ARG A 291 -6.30 3.83 -25.51
C ARG A 291 -5.34 4.99 -25.28
N GLY A 292 -4.23 5.00 -26.02
CA GLY A 292 -3.19 6.03 -25.81
C GLY A 292 -3.65 7.44 -26.16
N ASP A 293 -4.59 7.60 -27.09
CA ASP A 293 -5.15 8.90 -27.45
C ASP A 293 -6.05 9.49 -26.36
N TRP A 294 -6.50 8.70 -25.38
CA TRP A 294 -7.24 9.19 -24.21
C TRP A 294 -6.30 9.81 -23.17
N LEU A 295 -5.01 9.44 -23.18
CA LEU A 295 -4.06 9.87 -22.17
C LEU A 295 -3.61 11.31 -22.38
N LYS A 296 -3.44 12.02 -21.27
CA LYS A 296 -2.76 13.32 -21.22
C LYS A 296 -1.25 13.10 -21.48
N PRO A 297 -0.62 13.86 -22.39
CA PRO A 297 0.83 13.80 -22.54
C PRO A 297 1.53 14.10 -21.20
N GLY A 298 2.45 13.23 -20.80
CA GLY A 298 3.19 13.32 -19.54
C GLY A 298 2.46 12.72 -18.33
N CYS A 299 1.29 12.10 -18.48
CA CYS A 299 0.61 11.44 -17.36
C CYS A 299 1.38 10.24 -16.82
N VAL A 300 1.04 9.83 -15.61
CA VAL A 300 1.46 8.55 -15.02
C VAL A 300 0.35 7.54 -15.18
N VAL A 301 0.70 6.30 -15.53
CA VAL A 301 -0.27 5.21 -15.69
C VAL A 301 0.10 4.02 -14.81
N ILE A 302 -0.82 3.63 -13.92
CA ILE A 302 -0.77 2.37 -13.18
C ILE A 302 -1.85 1.46 -13.75
N ASP A 303 -1.42 0.41 -14.43
CA ASP A 303 -2.26 -0.63 -15.00
C ASP A 303 -2.35 -1.80 -14.03
N VAL A 304 -3.53 -1.96 -13.43
CA VAL A 304 -3.82 -3.00 -12.45
C VAL A 304 -4.41 -4.25 -13.11
N GLY A 305 -4.96 -4.10 -14.33
CA GLY A 305 -5.62 -5.17 -15.05
C GLY A 305 -4.70 -6.36 -15.32
N ILE A 306 -5.24 -7.57 -15.23
CA ILE A 306 -4.57 -8.80 -15.67
C ILE A 306 -5.60 -9.59 -16.46
N ASN A 307 -5.42 -9.63 -17.78
CA ASN A 307 -6.36 -10.23 -18.71
C ASN A 307 -5.63 -11.21 -19.63
N ASP A 308 -6.26 -12.35 -19.91
CA ASP A 308 -5.77 -13.33 -20.89
C ASP A 308 -6.14 -12.87 -22.31
N LYS A 309 -5.13 -12.67 -23.16
CA LYS A 309 -5.30 -12.35 -24.59
C LYS A 309 -4.77 -13.51 -25.45
N PRO A 310 -5.59 -14.13 -26.30
CA PRO A 310 -5.15 -15.22 -27.18
C PRO A 310 -3.89 -14.84 -27.97
N ASP A 311 -2.89 -15.71 -27.92
CA ASP A 311 -1.60 -15.55 -28.57
C ASP A 311 -1.02 -16.95 -28.87
N PRO A 312 -1.17 -17.46 -30.11
CA PRO A 312 -0.72 -18.80 -30.47
C PRO A 312 0.81 -18.93 -30.45
N THR A 313 1.56 -17.84 -30.35
CA THR A 313 3.02 -17.87 -30.24
C THR A 313 3.50 -18.20 -28.82
N LYS A 314 2.62 -18.12 -27.83
CA LYS A 314 2.94 -18.43 -26.43
C LYS A 314 2.61 -19.88 -26.10
N LYS A 315 3.44 -20.50 -25.24
CA LYS A 315 3.25 -21.88 -24.76
C LYS A 315 1.87 -22.14 -24.14
N ARG A 316 1.27 -21.13 -23.50
CA ARG A 316 -0.06 -21.23 -22.87
C ARG A 316 -1.22 -20.99 -23.86
N GLY A 317 -0.93 -20.60 -25.10
CA GLY A 317 -1.92 -20.16 -26.09
C GLY A 317 -2.45 -18.73 -25.88
N TYR A 318 -1.91 -18.02 -24.88
CA TYR A 318 -2.27 -16.65 -24.56
C TYR A 318 -1.10 -15.90 -23.91
N ARG A 319 -1.20 -14.56 -23.93
CA ARG A 319 -0.34 -13.63 -23.20
C ARG A 319 -1.18 -12.84 -22.19
N LEU A 320 -0.55 -12.39 -21.10
CA LEU A 320 -1.19 -11.48 -20.15
C LEU A 320 -1.06 -10.05 -20.67
N VAL A 321 -2.17 -9.31 -20.65
CA VAL A 321 -2.22 -7.88 -20.96
C VAL A 321 -3.01 -7.15 -19.89
N GLY A 322 -2.74 -5.86 -19.73
CA GLY A 322 -3.45 -5.02 -18.78
C GLY A 322 -4.73 -4.42 -19.35
N ASP A 323 -5.30 -3.48 -18.61
CA ASP A 323 -6.46 -2.70 -19.02
C ASP A 323 -6.09 -1.56 -19.96
N VAL A 324 -4.80 -1.22 -20.05
CA VAL A 324 -4.26 -0.17 -20.91
C VAL A 324 -3.58 -0.78 -22.11
N ASN A 325 -3.81 -0.19 -23.30
CA ASN A 325 -3.00 -0.49 -24.47
C ASN A 325 -1.58 0.08 -24.26
N TYR A 326 -0.69 -0.77 -23.76
CA TYR A 326 0.66 -0.40 -23.35
C TYR A 326 1.49 0.22 -24.49
N GLU A 327 1.41 -0.35 -25.70
CA GLU A 327 2.17 0.12 -26.87
C GLU A 327 1.79 1.55 -27.27
N GLU A 328 0.51 1.91 -27.14
CA GLU A 328 0.05 3.27 -27.41
C GLU A 328 0.42 4.21 -26.24
N ALA A 329 0.24 3.74 -25.01
CA ALA A 329 0.40 4.54 -23.80
C ALA A 329 1.86 4.91 -23.50
N VAL A 330 2.82 4.04 -23.82
CA VAL A 330 4.25 4.25 -23.58
C VAL A 330 4.79 5.51 -24.30
N SER A 331 4.16 5.90 -25.41
CA SER A 331 4.50 7.12 -26.17
C SER A 331 3.93 8.42 -25.57
N LYS A 332 3.01 8.31 -24.60
CA LYS A 332 2.30 9.43 -23.99
C LYS A 332 2.69 9.64 -22.54
N ALA A 333 2.87 8.56 -21.78
CA ALA A 333 3.10 8.60 -20.36
C ALA A 333 4.52 9.10 -20.02
N SER A 334 4.66 9.80 -18.89
CA SER A 334 5.96 10.05 -18.27
C SER A 334 6.45 8.83 -17.49
N ALA A 335 5.53 8.06 -16.90
CA ALA A 335 5.81 6.80 -16.25
C ALA A 335 4.65 5.81 -16.41
N ILE A 336 4.94 4.52 -16.58
CA ILE A 336 3.93 3.48 -16.80
C ILE A 336 4.35 2.14 -16.20
N THR A 337 3.41 1.44 -15.56
CA THR A 337 3.60 0.03 -15.15
C THR A 337 3.39 -0.93 -16.32
N PRO A 338 4.25 -1.93 -16.53
CA PRO A 338 4.00 -2.99 -17.50
C PRO A 338 3.01 -4.03 -16.94
N VAL A 339 2.34 -4.75 -17.83
CA VAL A 339 1.60 -5.97 -17.50
C VAL A 339 2.11 -7.12 -18.38
N PRO A 340 2.65 -8.21 -17.80
CA PRO A 340 2.92 -8.44 -16.37
C PRO A 340 4.14 -7.62 -15.86
N GLY A 341 4.37 -7.66 -14.55
CA GLY A 341 5.57 -7.10 -13.91
C GLY A 341 5.37 -5.75 -13.20
N GLY A 342 4.20 -5.14 -13.34
CA GLY A 342 3.77 -3.95 -12.61
C GLY A 342 3.11 -4.28 -11.27
N VAL A 343 1.79 -4.16 -11.20
CA VAL A 343 1.05 -4.22 -9.91
C VAL A 343 0.98 -5.62 -9.30
N GLY A 344 0.90 -6.68 -10.10
CA GLY A 344 0.73 -8.06 -9.59
C GLY A 344 1.78 -8.50 -8.54
N PRO A 345 3.09 -8.35 -8.79
CA PRO A 345 4.13 -8.63 -7.78
C PRO A 345 3.97 -7.81 -6.49
N MET A 346 3.48 -6.58 -6.59
CA MET A 346 3.26 -5.70 -5.43
C MET A 346 2.14 -6.21 -4.54
N THR A 347 1.08 -6.79 -5.10
CA THR A 347 -0.02 -7.38 -4.32
C THR A 347 0.50 -8.41 -3.32
N ILE A 348 1.42 -9.29 -3.74
CA ILE A 348 2.00 -10.29 -2.83
C ILE A 348 2.91 -9.64 -1.79
N ALA A 349 3.75 -8.68 -2.17
CA ALA A 349 4.60 -7.97 -1.22
C ALA A 349 3.80 -7.20 -0.16
N MET A 350 2.66 -6.61 -0.55
CA MET A 350 1.77 -5.90 0.36
C MET A 350 1.00 -6.83 1.28
N LEU A 351 0.61 -8.03 0.82
CA LEU A 351 0.07 -9.07 1.69
C LEU A 351 1.07 -9.41 2.81
N MET A 352 2.33 -9.64 2.46
CA MET A 352 3.38 -9.91 3.45
C MET A 352 3.57 -8.74 4.42
N LYS A 353 3.55 -7.50 3.90
CA LYS A 353 3.64 -6.29 4.73
C LYS A 353 2.46 -6.16 5.70
N ASN A 354 1.24 -6.47 5.26
CA ASN A 354 0.08 -6.52 6.13
C ASN A 354 0.24 -7.61 7.20
N THR A 355 0.67 -8.83 6.86
CA THR A 355 0.94 -9.88 7.86
C THR A 355 1.94 -9.43 8.92
N VAL A 356 3.05 -8.81 8.52
CA VAL A 356 4.04 -8.26 9.46
C VAL A 356 3.41 -7.15 10.32
N ASN A 357 2.61 -6.26 9.75
CA ASN A 357 1.92 -5.20 10.49
C ASN A 357 0.89 -5.72 11.50
N LEU A 358 0.14 -6.77 11.16
CA LEU A 358 -0.81 -7.41 12.07
C LEU A 358 -0.08 -8.11 13.22
N CYS A 359 1.08 -8.73 12.95
CA CYS A 359 1.95 -9.26 13.99
C CYS A 359 2.53 -8.14 14.89
N ARG A 360 2.95 -7.01 14.30
CA ARG A 360 3.38 -5.85 15.08
C ARG A 360 2.25 -5.32 15.97
N HIS A 361 1.02 -5.26 15.45
CA HIS A 361 -0.16 -4.84 16.21
C HIS A 361 -0.44 -5.76 17.40
N SER A 362 -0.35 -7.10 17.24
CA SER A 362 -0.55 -8.04 18.35
C SER A 362 0.50 -7.89 19.47
N LEU A 363 1.66 -7.32 19.16
CA LEU A 363 2.72 -6.98 20.11
C LEU A 363 2.64 -5.54 20.65
N GLY A 364 1.62 -4.76 20.25
CA GLY A 364 1.48 -3.35 20.63
C GLY A 364 2.49 -2.41 19.95
N LEU A 365 3.12 -2.85 18.85
CA LEU A 365 4.09 -2.09 18.10
C LEU A 365 3.42 -1.24 17.00
N PRO A 366 3.98 -0.08 16.64
CA PRO A 366 3.44 0.74 15.57
C PRO A 366 3.56 0.03 14.23
N ARG A 367 2.54 0.18 13.38
CA ARG A 367 2.55 -0.31 11.99
C ARG A 367 3.72 0.31 11.20
N MET A 368 4.32 -0.49 10.31
CA MET A 368 5.19 -0.01 9.26
C MET A 368 4.37 0.78 8.24
N PRO A 369 4.65 2.08 8.02
CA PRO A 369 3.91 2.88 7.06
C PRO A 369 4.17 2.40 5.62
N LEU A 370 3.27 2.75 4.69
CA LEU A 370 3.65 2.77 3.28
C LEU A 370 4.73 3.85 3.11
N ARG A 371 5.62 3.70 2.13
CA ARG A 371 6.76 4.61 1.98
C ARG A 371 6.29 6.06 1.82
N THR A 372 6.36 6.85 2.89
CA THR A 372 6.04 8.27 2.81
C THR A 372 7.15 9.00 2.07
N ARG A 373 6.79 9.86 1.11
CA ARG A 373 7.66 10.98 0.75
C ARG A 373 7.85 11.82 2.02
N ASN A 374 8.98 12.50 2.15
CA ASN A 374 9.25 13.50 3.20
C ASN A 374 8.23 14.66 3.19
N ASN A 375 6.95 14.38 3.43
CA ASN A 375 5.93 15.34 3.81
C ASN A 375 5.65 15.08 5.28
N SER A 376 6.12 16.00 6.09
CA SER A 376 5.89 16.19 7.53
C SER A 376 4.42 16.20 7.98
N ASP A 377 3.48 15.89 7.09
CA ASP A 377 2.05 16.16 7.28
C ASP A 377 1.27 14.92 7.70
N TYR A 378 1.82 13.72 7.53
CA TYR A 378 1.15 12.47 7.94
C TYR A 378 1.38 12.10 9.42
N ILE A 379 2.36 12.73 10.09
CA ILE A 379 2.76 12.40 11.46
C ILE A 379 2.30 13.45 12.49
N ASN A 380 1.93 14.67 12.06
CA ASN A 380 1.66 15.78 12.99
C ASN A 380 0.22 15.92 13.49
N THR A 381 -0.73 15.05 13.12
CA THR A 381 -2.12 15.18 13.62
C THR A 381 -2.38 14.54 14.98
N THR A 382 -1.43 13.80 15.57
CA THR A 382 -1.64 13.15 16.88
C THR A 382 -1.09 13.95 18.07
N THR A 383 -0.46 15.12 17.85
CA THR A 383 0.22 15.86 18.94
C THR A 383 -0.28 17.29 19.17
N THR A 384 -1.15 17.85 18.32
CA THR A 384 -1.61 19.25 18.46
C THR A 384 -3.09 19.42 18.80
N ALA A 385 -3.76 18.41 19.34
CA ALA A 385 -5.14 18.51 19.85
C ALA A 385 -5.23 18.69 21.38
N ALA A 386 -4.16 19.18 22.00
CA ALA A 386 -4.14 19.54 23.43
C ALA A 386 -3.32 20.83 23.64
N SER A 387 -3.92 21.97 23.30
CA SER A 387 -3.55 23.30 23.82
C SER A 387 -4.72 24.26 23.67
#